data_AF-A0AAW0T0Y4-F1
#
_entry.id   AF-A0AAW0T0Y4-F1
#
_cell.length_a   1.000
_cell.length_b   1.000
_cell.length_c   1.000
_cell.angle_alpha   90.00
_cell.angle_beta   90.00
_cell.angle_gamma   90.00
#
_symmetry.space_group_name_H-M   'P 1'
#
loop_
_entity.id
_entity.type
_entity.pdbx_description
1 polymer ?
#
loop_
_entity_poly.entity_id
_entity_poly.type
_entity_poly.pdbx_seq_one_letter_code
_entity_poly.pdbx_strand_id
1 'polypeptide(L)'
;MIYTVCKELLSSFSPQTVYGAALEKCNAHPRVVDFLGDSIKGYGEESHRGRRQHVSHMGYEVEGCKGYRIKFHLKGQRRTATVNLDARQTANGWDFRYLYVQLNSYPYEVIVIEDNRETVFGSSGEAPDSSVPLRS
;
A
#
# COMPACT_ATOMS: atom_id res chain seq x y z
N MET A 1 -14.28 -21.11 -6.37
CA MET A 1 -13.03 -21.62 -5.78
C MET A 1 -12.78 -20.81 -4.53
N ILE A 2 -12.71 -21.48 -3.38
CA ILE A 2 -12.76 -20.90 -2.04
C ILE A 2 -11.34 -20.44 -1.65
N TYR A 3 -11.14 -19.14 -1.42
CA TYR A 3 -9.86 -18.60 -0.94
C TYR A 3 -9.79 -18.71 0.59
N THR A 4 -9.61 -19.92 1.10
CA THR A 4 -9.37 -20.17 2.53
C THR A 4 -7.89 -20.43 2.76
N VAL A 5 -7.07 -19.38 2.94
CA VAL A 5 -5.83 -19.45 3.75
C VAL A 5 -5.48 -18.03 4.26
N CYS A 6 -6.17 -17.54 5.29
CA CYS A 6 -5.93 -16.17 5.80
C CYS A 6 -5.46 -16.06 7.25
N LYS A 7 -5.07 -17.13 7.97
CA LYS A 7 -4.77 -16.96 9.41
C LYS A 7 -3.54 -17.63 10.02
N GLU A 8 -2.74 -18.42 9.29
CA GLU A 8 -1.65 -19.17 9.94
C GLU A 8 -0.26 -19.12 9.28
N LEU A 9 -0.04 -18.26 8.28
CA LEU A 9 1.28 -18.13 7.62
C LEU A 9 1.91 -16.73 7.76
N LEU A 10 1.61 -16.03 8.86
CA LEU A 10 2.14 -14.69 9.16
C LEU A 10 3.54 -14.70 9.81
N SER A 11 4.31 -15.81 9.78
CA SER A 11 5.61 -15.84 10.46
C SER A 11 6.81 -15.45 9.58
N SER A 12 6.63 -15.25 8.27
CA SER A 12 7.71 -14.82 7.39
C SER A 12 7.34 -13.51 6.72
N PHE A 13 7.72 -12.40 7.37
CA PHE A 13 7.74 -11.07 6.77
C PHE A 13 8.64 -11.13 5.53
N SER A 14 8.04 -11.37 4.37
CA SER A 14 8.72 -11.56 3.09
C SER A 14 8.12 -10.64 2.02
N PRO A 15 8.89 -10.19 1.03
CA PRO A 15 8.39 -9.29 -0.02
C PRO A 15 7.18 -9.87 -0.79
N GLN A 16 7.16 -11.19 -0.99
CA GLN A 16 6.10 -11.87 -1.73
C GLN A 16 4.78 -11.93 -0.94
N THR A 17 4.86 -12.14 0.38
CA THR A 17 3.69 -12.10 1.27
C THR A 17 3.09 -10.69 1.31
N VAL A 18 3.93 -9.67 1.46
CA VAL A 18 3.51 -8.26 1.47
C VAL A 18 2.87 -7.87 0.13
N TYR A 19 3.47 -8.30 -0.99
CA TYR A 19 2.91 -8.10 -2.33
C TYR A 19 1.52 -8.74 -2.47
N GLY A 20 1.36 -10.01 -2.08
CA GLY A 20 0.09 -10.72 -2.18
C GLY A 20 -1.03 -10.04 -1.39
N ALA A 21 -0.74 -9.68 -0.14
CA ALA A 21 -1.68 -8.97 0.71
C ALA A 21 -2.08 -7.60 0.15
N ALA A 22 -1.13 -6.85 -0.41
CA ALA A 22 -1.42 -5.55 -1.02
C ALA A 22 -2.28 -5.67 -2.29
N LEU A 23 -2.00 -6.68 -3.13
CA LEU A 23 -2.79 -6.96 -4.32
C LEU A 23 -4.24 -7.32 -3.97
N GLU A 24 -4.45 -8.12 -2.93
CA GLU A 24 -5.77 -8.47 -2.43
C GLU A 24 -6.54 -7.24 -1.94
N LYS A 25 -5.90 -6.37 -1.14
CA LYS A 25 -6.48 -5.10 -0.71
C LYS A 25 -6.84 -4.18 -1.88
N CYS A 26 -6.00 -4.12 -2.91
CA CYS A 26 -6.29 -3.35 -4.12
C CYS A 26 -7.52 -3.90 -4.86
N ASN A 27 -7.68 -5.22 -4.93
CA ASN A 27 -8.80 -5.86 -5.60
C ASN A 27 -10.12 -5.73 -4.81
N ALA A 28 -10.04 -5.66 -3.48
CA ALA A 28 -11.20 -5.45 -2.62
C ALA A 28 -11.65 -3.97 -2.53
N HIS A 29 -10.80 -3.01 -2.92
CA HIS A 29 -11.09 -1.59 -2.75
C HIS A 29 -12.00 -1.04 -3.87
N PRO A 30 -13.22 -0.54 -3.56
CA PRO A 30 -14.23 -0.21 -4.56
C PRO A 30 -13.75 0.87 -5.54
N ARG A 31 -13.01 1.88 -5.08
CA ARG A 31 -12.44 2.90 -5.98
C ARG A 31 -11.44 2.31 -6.97
N VAL A 32 -10.62 1.35 -6.55
CA VAL A 32 -9.61 0.76 -7.45
C VAL A 32 -10.31 -0.05 -8.54
N VAL A 33 -11.34 -0.81 -8.16
CA VAL A 33 -12.19 -1.57 -9.10
C VAL A 33 -12.92 -0.64 -10.07
N ASP A 34 -13.45 0.49 -9.61
CA ASP A 34 -14.15 1.46 -10.47
C ASP A 34 -13.24 2.00 -11.60
N PHE A 35 -11.98 2.31 -11.27
CA PHE A 35 -11.03 2.84 -12.25
C PHE A 35 -10.36 1.78 -13.14
N LEU A 36 -10.00 0.62 -12.60
CA LEU A 36 -9.27 -0.42 -13.34
C LEU A 36 -10.20 -1.44 -14.02
N GLY A 37 -11.39 -1.65 -13.47
CA GLY A 37 -12.37 -2.67 -13.84
C GLY A 37 -12.29 -3.93 -12.96
N ASP A 38 -13.23 -4.85 -13.15
CA ASP A 38 -13.38 -6.06 -12.33
C ASP A 38 -12.22 -7.06 -12.47
N SER A 39 -11.44 -6.96 -13.55
CA SER A 39 -10.27 -7.82 -13.77
C SER A 39 -8.98 -7.03 -13.58
N ILE A 40 -8.39 -7.18 -12.40
CA ILE A 40 -7.12 -6.54 -12.02
C ILE A 40 -6.02 -7.61 -11.97
N LYS A 41 -4.94 -7.39 -12.71
CA LYS A 41 -3.74 -8.25 -12.69
C LYS A 41 -2.55 -7.46 -12.16
N GLY A 42 -1.87 -8.01 -11.16
CA GLY A 42 -0.61 -7.46 -10.66
C GLY A 42 0.59 -8.03 -11.42
N TYR A 43 1.49 -7.14 -11.84
CA TYR A 43 2.76 -7.49 -12.47
C TYR A 43 3.91 -6.78 -11.73
N GLY A 44 5.04 -7.47 -11.62
CA GLY A 44 6.27 -6.88 -11.06
C GLY A 44 6.86 -5.81 -11.98
N GLU A 45 7.97 -5.20 -11.56
CA GLU A 45 8.69 -4.26 -12.43
C GLU A 45 9.16 -5.02 -13.68
N GLU A 46 8.74 -4.55 -14.86
CA GLU A 46 9.08 -5.17 -16.13
C GLU A 46 10.54 -4.83 -16.45
N SER A 47 11.47 -5.65 -15.96
CA SER A 47 12.85 -5.60 -16.45
C SER A 47 12.82 -6.00 -17.92
N HIS A 48 13.08 -5.03 -18.79
CA HIS A 48 12.87 -5.01 -20.25
C HIS A 48 13.70 -6.07 -21.04
N ARG A 49 14.24 -7.11 -20.37
CA ARG A 49 15.13 -8.13 -20.93
C ARG A 49 15.03 -9.47 -20.16
N GLY A 50 13.93 -10.20 -20.37
CA GLY A 50 13.94 -11.67 -20.34
C GLY A 50 14.41 -12.42 -19.09
N ARG A 51 14.40 -11.82 -17.88
CA ARG A 51 14.57 -12.56 -16.61
C ARG A 51 13.51 -12.13 -15.60
N ARG A 52 13.09 -13.12 -14.80
CA ARG A 52 12.08 -13.11 -13.72
C ARG A 52 11.66 -11.71 -13.27
N GLN A 53 10.36 -11.42 -13.32
CA GLN A 53 9.76 -10.19 -12.80
C GLN A 53 9.94 -10.15 -11.27
N HIS A 54 11.09 -9.68 -10.81
CA HIS A 54 11.28 -9.37 -9.41
C HIS A 54 10.50 -8.08 -9.15
N VAL A 55 9.57 -8.12 -8.19
CA VAL A 55 8.93 -6.92 -7.69
C VAL A 55 10.03 -6.02 -7.13
N SER A 56 10.04 -4.73 -7.50
CA SER A 56 10.97 -3.75 -6.95
C SER A 56 10.71 -3.65 -5.45
N HIS A 57 11.57 -4.28 -4.65
CA HIS A 57 11.48 -4.27 -3.21
C HIS A 57 12.78 -3.73 -2.64
N MET A 58 12.68 -2.71 -1.81
CA MET A 58 13.78 -2.20 -1.02
C MET A 58 13.53 -2.65 0.42
N GLY A 59 14.24 -3.70 0.83
CA GLY A 59 14.31 -4.11 2.23
C GLY A 59 15.16 -3.11 3.01
N TYR A 60 14.68 -2.73 4.19
CA TYR A 60 15.41 -1.84 5.10
C TYR A 60 15.18 -2.29 6.54
N GLU A 61 15.99 -1.79 7.48
CA GLU A 61 15.87 -2.10 8.89
C GLU A 61 15.92 -0.80 9.68
N VAL A 62 14.95 -0.60 10.58
CA VAL A 62 14.86 0.57 11.47
C VAL A 62 14.63 0.04 12.87
N GLU A 63 15.51 0.38 13.81
CA GLU A 63 15.36 -0.01 15.23
C GLU A 63 15.22 -1.52 15.44
N GLY A 64 15.94 -2.33 14.65
CA GLY A 64 15.86 -3.80 14.70
C GLY A 64 14.60 -4.39 14.06
N CYS A 65 13.71 -3.54 13.54
CA CYS A 65 12.49 -3.95 12.83
C CYS A 65 12.73 -3.91 11.33
N LYS A 66 12.43 -5.02 10.64
CA LYS A 66 12.52 -5.10 9.19
C LYS A 66 11.38 -4.31 8.54
N GLY A 67 11.67 -3.67 7.42
CA GLY A 67 10.71 -2.99 6.56
C GLY A 67 10.90 -3.34 5.09
N TYR A 68 9.82 -3.29 4.33
CA TYR A 68 9.84 -3.45 2.88
C TYR A 68 9.09 -2.31 2.21
N ARG A 69 9.78 -1.57 1.35
CA ARG A 69 9.15 -0.70 0.36
C ARG A 69 8.99 -1.47 -0.92
N ILE A 70 7.78 -1.56 -1.43
CA ILE A 70 7.49 -2.32 -2.64
C ILE A 70 6.76 -1.42 -3.62
N LYS A 71 7.18 -1.50 -4.88
CA LYS A 71 6.51 -0.85 -6.01
C LYS A 71 6.20 -1.90 -7.07
N PHE A 72 4.97 -1.92 -7.54
CA PHE A 72 4.52 -2.81 -8.60
C PHE A 72 3.43 -2.17 -9.45
N HIS A 73 3.07 -2.83 -10.56
CA HIS A 73 2.09 -2.32 -11.49
C HIS A 73 0.83 -3.18 -11.49
N LEU A 74 -0.31 -2.50 -11.60
CA LEU A 74 -1.60 -3.12 -11.85
C LEU A 74 -2.01 -2.87 -13.29
N LYS A 75 -2.51 -3.90 -13.93
CA LYS A 75 -3.18 -3.84 -15.23
C LYS A 75 -4.62 -4.26 -15.04
N GLY A 76 -5.50 -3.28 -15.14
CA GLY A 76 -6.93 -3.49 -15.24
C GLY A 76 -7.35 -3.81 -16.68
N GLN A 77 -8.65 -4.01 -16.87
CA GLN A 77 -9.25 -4.12 -18.20
C GLN A 77 -9.19 -2.79 -18.95
N ARG A 78 -9.40 -1.68 -18.24
CA ARG A 78 -9.52 -0.34 -18.84
C ARG A 78 -8.22 0.45 -18.76
N ARG A 79 -7.51 0.34 -17.63
CA ARG A 79 -6.39 1.22 -17.27
C ARG A 79 -5.27 0.47 -16.56
N THR A 80 -4.10 1.10 -16.52
CA THR A 80 -2.98 0.66 -15.69
C THR A 80 -2.76 1.61 -14.53
N ALA A 81 -2.21 1.07 -13.45
CA ALA A 81 -1.87 1.83 -12.27
C ALA A 81 -0.55 1.34 -11.68
N THR A 82 0.05 2.17 -10.82
CA THR A 82 1.26 1.86 -10.08
C THR A 82 0.93 1.87 -8.60
N VAL A 83 1.23 0.78 -7.92
CA VAL A 83 1.01 0.64 -6.49
C VAL A 83 2.33 0.89 -5.78
N ASN A 84 2.29 1.72 -4.75
CA ASN A 84 3.42 1.93 -3.86
C ASN A 84 2.96 1.61 -2.44
N LEU A 85 3.80 0.87 -1.73
CA LEU A 85 3.54 0.50 -0.35
C LEU A 85 4.81 0.49 0.48
N ASP A 86 4.63 0.66 1.78
CA ASP A 86 5.65 0.46 2.81
C ASP A 86 5.03 -0.40 3.89
N ALA A 87 5.62 -1.57 4.13
CA ALA A 87 5.26 -2.47 5.21
C ALA A 87 6.40 -2.53 6.22
N ARG A 88 6.05 -2.62 7.50
CA ARG A 88 7.02 -2.73 8.61
C ARG A 88 6.63 -3.86 9.52
N GLN A 89 7.64 -4.53 10.04
CA GLN A 89 7.50 -5.49 11.11
C GLN A 89 7.20 -4.74 12.43
N THR A 90 6.24 -5.25 13.18
CA THR A 90 5.80 -4.72 14.49
C THR A 90 5.85 -5.86 15.50
N ALA A 91 5.78 -5.56 16.81
CA ALA A 91 5.73 -6.58 17.87
C ALA A 91 4.63 -7.65 17.66
N ASN A 92 3.53 -7.28 17.01
CA ASN A 92 2.37 -8.15 16.77
C ASN A 92 2.38 -8.85 15.40
N GLY A 93 3.45 -8.70 14.61
CA GLY A 93 3.53 -9.21 13.24
C GLY A 93 4.09 -8.15 12.29
N TRP A 94 3.27 -7.61 11.40
CA TRP A 94 3.67 -6.56 10.48
C TRP A 94 2.44 -5.78 10.00
N ASP A 95 2.64 -4.51 9.68
CA ASP A 95 1.59 -3.59 9.25
C ASP A 95 2.04 -2.79 8.02
N PHE A 96 1.06 -2.33 7.23
CA PHE A 96 1.32 -1.35 6.17
C PHE A 96 1.36 0.04 6.78
N ARG A 97 2.48 0.74 6.61
CA ARG A 97 2.60 2.16 6.95
C ARG A 97 1.83 3.01 5.94
N TYR A 98 1.89 2.65 4.67
CA TYR A 98 1.03 3.19 3.64
C TYR A 98 0.85 2.21 2.49
N LEU A 99 -0.28 2.32 1.82
CA LEU A 99 -0.60 1.62 0.59
C LEU A 99 -1.46 2.55 -0.28
N TYR A 100 -0.94 2.95 -1.43
CA TYR A 100 -1.68 3.77 -2.38
C TYR A 100 -1.47 3.31 -3.82
N VAL A 101 -2.47 3.60 -4.64
CA VAL A 101 -2.53 3.26 -6.05
C VAL A 101 -2.58 4.55 -6.85
N GLN A 102 -1.64 4.73 -7.77
CA GLN A 102 -1.58 5.87 -8.68
C GLN A 102 -2.00 5.43 -10.07
N LEU A 103 -3.00 6.08 -10.66
CA LEU A 103 -3.39 5.83 -12.04
C LEU A 103 -2.31 6.36 -12.98
N ASN A 104 -1.94 5.54 -13.96
CA ASN A 104 -0.94 5.92 -14.99
C ASN A 104 -1.59 6.57 -16.21
N SER A 105 -2.92 6.71 -16.23
CA SER A 105 -3.70 7.23 -17.35
C SER A 105 -4.66 8.30 -16.87
N TYR A 106 -4.99 9.26 -17.74
CA TYR A 106 -5.85 10.38 -17.39
C TYR A 106 -7.28 9.95 -16.96
N PRO A 107 -7.85 10.56 -15.90
CA PRO A 107 -7.20 11.49 -14.96
C PRO A 107 -6.19 10.78 -14.05
N TYR A 108 -5.05 11.45 -13.81
CA TYR A 108 -4.02 10.99 -12.89
C TYR A 108 -4.50 11.14 -11.44
N GLU A 109 -5.15 10.11 -10.93
CA GLU A 109 -5.67 10.07 -9.57
C GLU A 109 -4.83 9.15 -8.67
N VAL A 110 -4.71 9.53 -7.40
CA VAL A 110 -4.07 8.72 -6.36
C VAL A 110 -5.14 8.25 -5.40
N ILE A 111 -5.30 6.94 -5.30
CA ILE A 111 -6.24 6.26 -4.42
C ILE A 111 -5.46 5.72 -3.23
N VAL A 112 -5.67 6.31 -2.07
CA VAL A 112 -5.08 5.83 -0.82
C VAL A 112 -5.96 4.71 -0.27
N ILE A 113 -5.39 3.52 -0.09
CA ILE A 113 -6.08 2.37 0.49
C ILE A 113 -5.83 2.34 1.99
N GLU A 114 -4.56 2.49 2.40
CA GLU A 114 -4.16 2.61 3.81
C GLU A 114 -3.16 3.73 3.97
N ASP A 115 -3.36 4.57 4.98
CA ASP A 115 -2.40 5.58 5.40
C ASP A 115 -2.31 5.60 6.92
N ASN A 116 -1.24 4.96 7.42
CA ASN A 116 -0.87 4.92 8.83
C ASN A 116 0.40 5.73 9.05
N ARG A 117 0.68 6.75 8.22
CA ARG A 117 1.88 7.58 8.36
C ARG A 117 1.81 8.48 9.61
N GLU A 118 0.61 8.86 10.02
CA GLU A 118 0.31 9.75 11.15
C GLU A 118 0.51 9.07 12.52
N THR A 119 0.43 7.74 12.62
CA THR A 119 0.57 7.05 13.92
C THR A 119 2.00 7.02 14.46
N VAL A 120 2.97 7.55 13.71
CA VAL A 120 4.38 7.68 14.12
C VAL A 120 4.75 9.13 14.49
N PHE A 121 3.85 10.10 14.35
CA PHE A 121 4.05 11.45 14.88
C PHE A 121 3.36 11.56 16.24
N GLY A 122 4.10 11.22 17.30
CA GLY A 122 3.71 11.57 18.66
C GLY A 122 3.57 13.09 18.80
N SER A 123 2.40 13.52 19.27
CA SER A 123 2.18 14.64 20.20
C SER A 123 3.24 15.75 20.23
N SER A 124 2.92 16.91 19.65
CA SER A 124 3.02 18.25 20.28
C SER A 124 2.70 19.32 19.23
N GLY A 125 1.69 20.17 19.49
CA GLY A 125 1.51 21.41 18.74
C GLY A 125 0.06 21.85 18.52
N GLU A 126 -0.57 22.34 19.58
CA GLU A 126 -1.48 23.50 19.58
C GLU A 126 -2.60 23.56 18.52
N ALA A 127 -3.84 23.28 18.96
CA ALA A 127 -5.01 23.87 18.32
C ALA A 127 -5.11 25.34 18.74
N PRO A 128 -5.14 26.33 17.82
CA PRO A 128 -5.61 27.66 18.19
C PRO A 128 -7.13 27.59 18.35
N ASP A 129 -7.56 27.40 19.59
CA ASP A 129 -8.87 27.82 20.06
C ASP A 129 -9.02 29.32 19.75
N SER A 130 -9.86 29.64 18.77
CA SER A 130 -10.29 31.00 18.49
C SER A 130 -11.77 31.16 18.85
N SER A 131 -12.10 30.72 20.07
CA SER A 131 -13.19 31.31 20.84
C SER A 131 -12.77 32.71 21.30
N VAL A 132 -12.93 33.72 20.44
CA VAL A 132 -12.87 35.13 20.90
C VAL A 132 -14.31 35.63 21.02
N PRO A 133 -14.80 35.97 22.24
CA PRO A 133 -16.10 36.56 22.39
C PRO A 133 -16.08 38.03 21.93
N LEU A 134 -17.21 38.42 21.34
CA LEU A 134 -17.60 39.80 21.06
C LEU A 134 -17.25 40.74 22.22
N ARG A 135 -16.55 41.83 21.92
CA ARG A 135 -16.38 42.95 22.84
C ARG A 135 -17.02 44.18 22.22
N SER A 136 -18.19 44.50 22.80
CA SER A 136 -18.86 45.80 23.01
C SER A 136 -18.56 46.96 22.07
#